data_AF-A0A925TJ43-F1
#
_entry.id   AF-A0A925TJ43-F1
#
_cell.length_a   1.000
_cell.length_b   1.000
_cell.length_c   1.000
_cell.angle_alpha   90.00
_cell.angle_beta   90.00
_cell.angle_gamma   90.00
#
_symmetry.space_group_name_H-M   'P 1'
#
loop_
_entity.id
_entity.type
_entity.pdbx_description
1 polymer ?
#
loop_
_entity_poly.entity_id
_entity_poly.type
_entity_poly.pdbx_seq_one_letter_code
_entity_poly.pdbx_strand_id
1 'polypeptide(L)'
;MNLRPIIDEIASQADDFLDGVTSREQARAGIAELLTMDYAGLSSADRKLVSDHVMAVLEDESFFNGGYAGFSFDDDSEAPNEEF
;
A
#
# COMPACT_ATOMS: atom_id res chain seq x y z
N MET A 1 5.44 -22.12 5.86
CA MET A 1 4.19 -21.81 6.60
C MET A 1 3.15 -21.36 5.60
N ASN A 2 1.86 -21.58 5.87
CA ASN A 2 0.81 -20.97 5.05
C ASN A 2 0.64 -19.52 5.50
N LEU A 3 1.05 -18.57 4.66
CA LEU A 3 0.97 -17.14 4.94
C LEU A 3 -0.41 -16.54 4.60
N ARG A 4 -1.24 -17.27 3.84
CA ARG A 4 -2.59 -16.84 3.45
C ARG A 4 -3.45 -16.33 4.62
N PRO A 5 -3.65 -17.09 5.72
CA PRO A 5 -4.46 -16.61 6.83
C PRO A 5 -3.88 -15.35 7.49
N ILE A 6 -2.56 -15.19 7.50
CA ILE A 6 -1.89 -13.98 8.04
C ILE A 6 -2.15 -12.80 7.12
N ILE A 7 -2.10 -12.99 5.79
CA ILE A 7 -2.39 -11.94 4.80
C ILE A 7 -3.83 -11.46 4.96
N ASP A 8 -4.81 -12.37 5.01
CA ASP A 8 -6.22 -12.00 5.14
C ASP A 8 -6.49 -11.27 6.46
N GLU A 9 -5.88 -11.73 7.56
CA GLU A 9 -6.03 -11.09 8.87
C GLU A 9 -5.40 -9.68 8.90
N ILE A 10 -4.18 -9.53 8.38
CA ILE A 10 -3.51 -8.24 8.33
C ILE A 10 -4.21 -7.29 7.37
N ALA A 11 -4.75 -7.75 6.23
CA ALA A 11 -5.53 -6.91 5.33
C ALA A 11 -6.79 -6.37 6.02
N SER A 12 -7.55 -7.23 6.70
CA SER A 12 -8.75 -6.81 7.45
C SER A 12 -8.42 -5.86 8.61
N GLN A 13 -7.26 -5.99 9.24
CA GLN A 13 -6.80 -5.03 10.27
C GLN A 13 -6.26 -3.74 9.66
N ALA A 14 -5.64 -3.83 8.48
CA ALA A 14 -5.04 -2.70 7.79
C ALA A 14 -6.11 -1.67 7.37
N ASP A 15 -7.33 -2.09 7.00
CA ASP A 15 -8.41 -1.14 6.70
C ASP A 15 -8.72 -0.18 7.86
N ASP A 16 -8.82 -0.71 9.08
CA ASP A 16 -9.12 0.09 10.29
C ASP A 16 -7.87 0.84 10.77
N PHE A 17 -6.71 0.17 10.75
CA PHE A 17 -5.44 0.75 11.20
C PHE A 17 -4.93 1.87 10.29
N LEU A 18 -5.21 1.76 9.00
CA LEU A 18 -4.83 2.73 7.97
C LEU A 18 -5.99 3.69 7.64
N ASP A 19 -7.05 3.75 8.45
CA ASP A 19 -8.15 4.68 8.21
C ASP A 19 -7.62 6.13 8.07
N GLY A 20 -8.00 6.79 6.98
CA GLY A 20 -7.51 8.12 6.60
C GLY A 20 -6.12 8.16 5.95
N VAL A 21 -5.40 7.03 5.83
CA VAL A 21 -4.12 6.95 5.10
C VAL A 21 -4.38 6.78 3.61
N THR A 22 -3.90 7.73 2.81
CA THR A 22 -4.01 7.69 1.35
C THR A 22 -2.68 7.44 0.64
N SER A 23 -1.57 7.46 1.38
CA SER A 23 -0.23 7.24 0.83
C SER A 23 0.19 5.77 0.95
N ARG A 24 0.62 5.20 -0.18
CA ARG A 24 1.16 3.83 -0.25
C ARG A 24 2.38 3.65 0.65
N GLU A 25 3.22 4.66 0.77
CA GLU A 25 4.41 4.59 1.63
C GLU A 25 4.03 4.53 3.11
N GLN A 26 3.02 5.33 3.51
CA GLN A 26 2.51 5.31 4.89
C GLN A 26 1.81 3.99 5.20
N ALA A 27 0.99 3.48 4.27
CA ALA A 27 0.35 2.18 4.42
C ALA A 27 1.37 1.04 4.57
N ARG A 28 2.41 1.03 3.74
CA ARG A 28 3.47 0.02 3.81
C ARG A 28 4.22 0.08 5.14
N ALA A 29 4.51 1.28 5.63
CA ALA A 29 5.13 1.46 6.94
C ALA A 29 4.22 0.95 8.07
N GLY A 30 2.92 1.26 8.02
CA GLY A 30 1.93 0.78 8.99
C GLY A 30 1.79 -0.75 9.00
N ILE A 31 1.73 -1.37 7.83
CA ILE A 31 1.69 -2.85 7.70
C ILE A 31 2.98 -3.47 8.27
N ALA A 32 4.14 -2.85 8.06
CA ALA A 32 5.40 -3.33 8.61
C ALA A 32 5.44 -3.23 10.15
N GLU A 33 4.82 -2.21 10.73
CA GLU A 33 4.66 -2.07 12.19
C GLU A 33 3.72 -3.13 12.75
N LEU A 34 2.53 -3.33 12.14
CA LEU A 34 1.58 -4.40 12.48
C LEU A 34 2.25 -5.78 12.48
N LEU A 35 2.99 -6.10 11.40
CA LEU A 35 3.74 -7.35 11.31
C LEU A 35 4.84 -7.47 12.38
N THR A 36 5.40 -6.37 12.84
CA THR A 36 6.42 -6.37 13.90
C THR A 36 5.79 -6.57 15.28
N MET A 37 4.57 -6.06 15.49
CA MET A 37 3.83 -6.18 16.75
C MET A 37 3.24 -7.58 16.94
N ASP A 38 2.46 -8.05 15.96
CA ASP A 38 1.69 -9.30 16.10
C ASP A 38 2.44 -10.53 15.57
N TYR A 39 3.39 -10.31 14.65
CA TYR A 39 4.10 -11.39 13.95
C TYR A 39 5.62 -11.26 14.05
N ALA A 40 6.14 -10.86 15.22
CA ALA A 40 7.56 -10.72 15.50
C ALA A 40 8.40 -11.98 15.21
N GLY A 41 7.78 -13.17 15.19
CA GLY A 41 8.43 -14.44 14.84
C GLY A 41 8.60 -14.71 13.34
N LEU A 42 7.99 -13.91 12.45
CA LEU A 42 8.12 -14.11 11.00
C LEU A 42 9.52 -13.76 10.52
N SER A 43 10.00 -14.53 9.53
CA SER A 43 11.25 -14.23 8.84
C SER A 43 11.12 -12.95 8.01
N SER A 44 12.23 -12.26 7.75
CA SER A 44 12.23 -11.06 6.91
C SER A 44 11.65 -11.31 5.51
N ALA A 45 11.83 -12.53 4.98
CA ALA A 45 11.27 -12.93 3.69
C ALA A 45 9.74 -13.04 3.75
N ASP A 46 9.21 -13.70 4.79
CA ASP A 46 7.77 -13.86 4.96
C ASP A 46 7.09 -12.51 5.23
N ARG A 47 7.70 -11.64 6.05
CA ARG A 47 7.16 -10.29 6.32
C ARG A 47 7.04 -9.46 5.06
N LYS A 48 8.07 -9.50 4.20
CA LYS A 48 8.02 -8.82 2.91
C LYS A 48 6.90 -9.38 2.04
N LEU A 49 6.75 -10.69 2.01
CA LEU A 49 5.72 -11.36 1.21
C LEU A 49 4.31 -11.01 1.68
N VAL A 50 4.08 -10.99 3.00
CA VAL A 50 2.79 -10.58 3.58
C VAL A 50 2.54 -9.10 3.29
N SER A 51 3.52 -8.22 3.53
CA SER A 51 3.37 -6.78 3.28
C SER A 51 3.05 -6.48 1.82
N ASP A 52 3.76 -7.11 0.88
CA ASP A 52 3.53 -6.90 -0.55
C ASP A 52 2.14 -7.43 -0.98
N HIS A 53 1.67 -8.55 -0.41
CA HIS A 53 0.33 -9.08 -0.69
C HIS A 53 -0.79 -8.22 -0.10
N VAL A 54 -0.64 -7.74 1.14
CA VAL A 54 -1.62 -6.84 1.77
C VAL A 54 -1.72 -5.53 0.99
N MET A 55 -0.58 -4.97 0.57
CA MET A 55 -0.57 -3.80 -0.31
C MET A 55 -1.34 -4.04 -1.62
N ALA A 56 -1.15 -5.21 -2.24
CA ALA A 56 -1.87 -5.55 -3.46
C ALA A 56 -3.39 -5.69 -3.25
N VAL A 57 -3.84 -6.20 -2.09
CA VAL A 57 -5.26 -6.27 -1.72
C VAL A 57 -5.85 -4.87 -1.58
N LEU A 58 -5.19 -3.98 -0.83
CA LEU A 58 -5.62 -2.58 -0.68
C LEU A 58 -5.65 -1.83 -2.02
N GLU A 59 -4.70 -2.11 -2.92
CA GLU A 59 -4.70 -1.53 -4.27
C GLU A 59 -5.88 -2.03 -5.12
N ASP A 60 -6.21 -3.34 -5.06
CA ASP A 60 -7.35 -3.93 -5.76
C ASP A 60 -8.68 -3.35 -5.26
N GLU A 61 -8.78 -3.13 -3.95
CA GLU A 61 -9.93 -2.50 -3.29
C GLU A 61 -10.01 -0.99 -3.52
N SER A 62 -9.10 -0.42 -4.32
CA SER A 62 -9.05 1.02 -4.59
C SER A 62 -8.91 1.88 -3.32
N PHE A 63 -8.34 1.32 -2.25
CA PHE A 63 -8.14 1.98 -0.95
C PHE A 63 -7.40 3.32 -1.11
N PHE A 64 -6.32 3.33 -1.89
CA PHE A 64 -5.53 4.53 -2.19
C PHE A 64 -6.15 5.43 -3.27
N ASN A 65 -7.13 4.93 -4.01
CA ASN A 65 -7.75 5.60 -5.15
C ASN A 65 -9.03 6.38 -4.75
N GLY A 66 -9.30 6.51 -3.45
CA GLY A 66 -10.46 7.20 -2.86
C GLY A 66 -10.55 8.73 -3.10
N GLY A 67 -9.82 9.28 -4.07
CA GLY A 67 -9.85 10.69 -4.43
C GLY A 67 -9.79 10.89 -5.95
N TYR A 68 -10.98 10.93 -6.56
CA TYR A 68 -11.25 11.35 -7.95
C TYR A 68 -10.71 10.42 -9.06
N ALA A 69 -11.64 9.75 -9.74
CA ALA A 69 -11.52 9.35 -11.14
C ALA A 69 -11.41 10.60 -12.05
N GLY A 70 -10.31 11.33 -11.94
CA GLY A 70 -10.20 12.65 -12.57
C GLY A 70 -8.85 13.34 -12.37
N PHE A 71 -7.73 12.64 -12.50
CA PHE A 71 -6.53 13.25 -13.07
C PHE A 71 -5.90 12.24 -14.03
N SER A 72 -6.22 12.42 -15.30
CA SER A 72 -5.39 11.94 -16.40
C SER A 72 -3.95 12.35 -16.13
N PHE A 73 -3.02 11.45 -16.41
CA PHE A 73 -1.66 11.84 -16.77
C PHE A 73 -1.77 12.70 -18.04
N ASP A 74 -2.07 13.99 -17.90
CA ASP A 74 -1.61 14.97 -18.87
C ASP A 74 -0.18 15.27 -18.47
N ASP A 75 0.69 14.51 -19.13
CA ASP A 75 2.08 14.80 -19.38
C ASP A 75 2.18 16.18 -20.05
N ASP A 76 2.03 17.26 -19.28
CA ASP A 76 2.51 18.57 -19.70
C ASP A 76 3.98 18.67 -19.30
N SER A 77 4.78 17.85 -19.97
CA SER A 77 6.20 18.12 -20.13
C SER A 77 6.38 19.08 -21.31
N GLU A 78 5.77 20.27 -21.24
CA GLU A 78 6.08 21.35 -22.17
C GLU A 78 7.47 21.90 -21.83
N ALA A 79 8.49 21.29 -22.43
CA ALA A 79 9.84 21.82 -22.48
C ALA A 79 9.78 23.24 -23.08
N PRO A 80 10.29 24.28 -22.41
CA PRO A 80 10.32 25.61 -23.00
C PRO A 80 11.40 25.63 -24.08
N ASN A 81 10.98 25.47 -25.33
CA ASN A 81 11.82 25.70 -26.49
C ASN A 81 11.12 26.67 -27.46
N GLU A 82 11.94 27.55 -28.02
CA GLU A 82 11.70 28.55 -29.08
C GLU A 82 11.04 29.86 -28.62
N GLU A 83 11.82 30.93 -28.42
CA GLU A 83 12.49 31.81 -29.40
C GLU A 83 11.67 33.07 -29.63
N PHE A 84 12.19 34.21 -29.18
CA PHE A 84 12.21 35.50 -29.88
C PHE A 84 13.40 36.34 -29.39
#